data_AF-A0A7J2IVD8-F1
#
_entry.id   AF-A0A7J2IVD8-F1
#
_cell.length_a   1.000
_cell.length_b   1.000
_cell.length_c   1.000
_cell.angle_alpha   90.00
_cell.angle_beta   90.00
_cell.angle_gamma   90.00
#
_symmetry.space_group_name_H-M   'P 1'
#
loop_
_entity.id
_entity.type
_entity.pdbx_description
1 polymer ?
#
loop_
_entity_poly.entity_id
_entity_poly.type
_entity_poly.pdbx_seq_one_letter_code
_entity_poly.pdbx_strand_id
1 'polypeptide(L)'
;VGEEGNVVALQGGEAIGVIKIDHATLKEVIQAGNVDLEGIASYLVRSGRAKTLDISSLLIQERQLKRALRPLCIVVRDRESWLKAKRALVFRTQKGLHLTSYLNKPIEDRIVYHISERRWLSPNAITVLGDVMAFSLVPLFVMGYFLLASVLAYVVGIIDGLDGKLARSRGFLTKLGHIEHSFDMLFEQTWYLSFVIGLYLALGTWWIPLLGAAFLVLDGFVRHVYMQFKDTMGVALTAYSDLDRAFARVDGRRNMYVLYMIVSSALGVPLYALFAMCAHAFITALFYVIRAIKHMHEADRASGVLAWIDMASRAPRLGKLRAREAGASRSSPRALGPCGASSHASSCGGSGRR
;
A
#
# COMPACT_ATOMS: atom_id res chain seq x y z
N VAL A 1 -6.19 23.65 -9.78
CA VAL A 1 -6.87 24.59 -8.87
C VAL A 1 -6.17 25.93 -9.00
N GLY A 2 -6.62 26.75 -9.94
CA GLY A 2 -6.21 28.15 -10.04
C GLY A 2 -7.17 28.97 -9.19
N GLU A 3 -6.92 29.05 -7.88
CA GLU A 3 -7.67 29.98 -7.04
C GLU A 3 -7.02 31.37 -7.15
N GLU A 4 -7.79 32.33 -7.65
CA GLU A 4 -7.48 33.75 -7.56
C GLU A 4 -7.59 34.20 -6.08
N GLY A 5 -6.59 34.95 -5.60
CA GLY A 5 -6.54 35.47 -4.23
C GLY A 5 -5.32 35.03 -3.41
N ASN A 6 -5.07 35.77 -2.33
CA ASN A 6 -3.99 35.50 -1.38
C ASN A 6 -4.38 34.35 -0.45
N VAL A 7 -3.44 33.47 -0.14
CA VAL A 7 -3.66 32.28 0.69
C VAL A 7 -2.60 32.23 1.79
N VAL A 8 -3.05 32.10 3.03
CA VAL A 8 -2.20 32.00 4.22
C VAL A 8 -2.39 30.63 4.87
N ALA A 9 -1.29 30.02 5.30
CA ALA A 9 -1.26 28.78 6.05
C ALA A 9 -1.45 29.03 7.55
N LEU A 10 -2.40 28.33 8.15
CA LEU A 10 -2.59 28.28 9.59
C LEU A 10 -2.22 26.90 10.18
N GLN A 11 -1.70 26.87 11.41
CA GLN A 11 -1.69 25.70 12.29
C GLN A 11 -2.44 26.03 13.57
N GLY A 12 -3.53 25.33 13.86
CA GLY A 12 -4.23 25.50 15.14
C GLY A 12 -4.65 26.95 15.45
N GLY A 13 -4.89 27.76 14.40
CA GLY A 13 -5.24 29.18 14.51
C GLY A 13 -4.07 30.17 14.38
N GLU A 14 -2.81 29.73 14.43
CA GLU A 14 -1.64 30.59 14.25
C GLU A 14 -1.17 30.63 12.80
N ALA A 15 -0.80 31.83 12.32
CA ALA A 15 -0.31 32.05 10.96
C ALA A 15 1.17 31.66 10.86
N ILE A 16 1.44 30.56 10.14
CA ILE A 16 2.80 30.01 10.00
C ILE A 16 3.52 30.63 8.81
N GLY A 17 2.78 30.99 7.76
CA GLY A 17 3.39 31.52 6.54
C GLY A 17 2.41 31.71 5.40
N VAL A 18 2.93 32.25 4.31
CA VAL A 18 2.16 32.62 3.11
C VAL A 18 2.30 31.53 2.05
N ILE A 19 1.17 31.03 1.54
CA ILE A 19 1.13 30.03 0.45
C ILE A 19 1.14 30.73 -0.91
N LYS A 20 0.34 31.79 -1.04
CA LYS A 20 0.22 32.59 -2.27
C LYS A 20 -0.05 34.04 -1.90
N ILE A 21 0.65 34.96 -2.53
CA ILE A 21 0.40 36.39 -2.39
C ILE A 21 0.56 37.05 -3.76
N ASP A 22 -0.33 37.99 -4.07
CA ASP A 22 -0.22 38.83 -5.26
C ASP A 22 0.83 39.93 -5.06
N HIS A 23 1.39 40.41 -6.16
CA HIS A 23 2.49 41.37 -6.14
C HIS A 23 2.09 42.72 -5.53
N ALA A 24 0.86 43.19 -5.76
CA ALA A 24 0.40 44.49 -5.25
C ALA A 24 0.28 44.44 -3.72
N THR A 25 -0.37 43.41 -3.19
CA THR A 25 -0.51 43.20 -1.75
C THR A 25 0.84 42.98 -1.08
N LEU A 26 1.75 42.21 -1.69
CA LEU A 26 3.09 42.03 -1.12
C LEU A 26 3.84 43.37 -0.95
N LYS A 27 3.75 44.25 -1.94
CA LYS A 27 4.41 45.56 -1.90
C LYS A 27 3.84 46.45 -0.79
N GLU A 28 2.52 46.46 -0.60
CA GLU A 28 1.86 47.19 0.48
C GLU A 28 2.29 46.67 1.86
N VAL A 29 2.33 45.36 2.05
CA VAL A 29 2.66 44.74 3.34
C VAL A 29 4.12 45.03 3.74
N ILE A 30 5.03 45.01 2.77
CA ILE A 30 6.44 45.38 2.97
C ILE A 30 6.56 46.87 3.29
N GLN A 31 5.82 47.74 2.59
CA GLN A 31 5.80 49.19 2.88
C GLN A 31 5.21 49.50 4.27
N ALA A 32 4.29 48.67 4.76
CA ALA A 32 3.76 48.74 6.13
C ALA A 32 4.75 48.23 7.20
N GLY A 33 5.98 47.85 6.83
CA GLY A 33 7.05 47.47 7.75
C GLY A 33 7.08 45.99 8.15
N ASN A 34 6.23 45.14 7.56
CA ASN A 34 6.27 43.69 7.80
C ASN A 34 7.21 43.03 6.80
N VAL A 35 8.33 42.49 7.29
CA VAL A 35 9.40 41.93 6.44
C VAL A 35 9.53 40.41 6.63
N ASP A 36 9.03 39.88 7.74
CA ASP A 36 9.04 38.47 8.07
C ASP A 36 7.78 37.74 7.55
N LEU A 37 7.93 36.47 7.20
CA LEU A 37 6.82 35.67 6.64
C LEU A 37 5.66 35.50 7.62
N GLU A 38 5.93 35.47 8.92
CA GLU A 38 4.92 35.41 9.98
C GLU A 38 4.19 36.75 10.13
N GLY A 39 4.91 37.87 10.12
CA GLY A 39 4.33 39.22 10.11
C GLY A 39 3.46 39.46 8.87
N ILE A 40 3.94 39.08 7.69
CA ILE A 40 3.16 39.16 6.44
C ILE A 40 1.89 38.29 6.55
N ALA A 41 2.03 37.04 6.99
CA ALA A 41 0.90 36.12 7.15
C ALA A 41 -0.13 36.63 8.17
N SER A 42 0.34 37.12 9.32
CA SER A 42 -0.50 37.68 10.39
C SER A 42 -1.21 38.95 9.95
N TYR A 43 -0.53 39.82 9.19
CA TYR A 43 -1.13 41.03 8.61
C TYR A 43 -2.23 40.69 7.61
N LEU A 44 -2.00 39.71 6.73
CA LEU A 44 -2.98 39.25 5.75
C LEU A 44 -4.23 38.63 6.40
N VAL A 45 -4.04 37.89 7.50
CA VAL A 45 -5.14 37.30 8.27
C VAL A 45 -5.94 38.40 8.98
N ARG A 46 -5.26 39.35 9.66
CA ARG A 46 -5.92 40.47 10.37
C ARG A 46 -6.66 41.42 9.43
N SER A 47 -6.10 41.68 8.25
CA SER A 47 -6.72 42.56 7.25
C SER A 47 -7.87 41.90 6.47
N GLY A 48 -8.12 40.59 6.67
CA GLY A 48 -9.15 39.85 5.95
C GLY A 48 -8.88 39.68 4.46
N ARG A 49 -7.65 39.94 4.01
CA ARG A 49 -7.26 39.97 2.58
C ARG A 49 -6.72 38.64 2.06
N ALA A 50 -6.75 37.59 2.87
CA ALA A 50 -6.32 36.26 2.48
C ALA A 50 -7.32 35.19 2.92
N LYS A 51 -7.50 34.17 2.06
CA LYS A 51 -8.11 32.91 2.46
C LYS A 51 -7.16 32.19 3.41
N THR A 52 -7.70 31.71 4.52
CA THR A 52 -6.96 30.92 5.50
C THR A 52 -7.11 29.44 5.21
N LEU A 53 -6.00 28.73 5.05
CA LEU A 53 -5.96 27.28 4.95
C LEU A 53 -5.37 26.71 6.23
N ASP A 54 -6.19 26.08 7.07
CA ASP A 54 -5.68 25.34 8.23
C ASP A 54 -5.11 24.00 7.79
N ILE A 55 -3.78 23.90 7.83
CA ILE A 55 -3.03 22.70 7.47
C ILE A 55 -3.40 21.54 8.41
N SER A 56 -3.76 21.85 9.66
CA SER A 56 -4.11 20.87 10.69
C SER A 56 -5.41 20.14 10.39
N SER A 57 -6.30 20.77 9.63
CA SER A 57 -7.60 20.23 9.22
C SER A 57 -7.51 19.27 8.04
N LEU A 58 -6.41 19.32 7.26
CA LEU A 58 -6.22 18.51 6.07
C LEU A 58 -5.81 17.08 6.43
N LEU A 59 -6.49 16.10 5.84
CA LEU A 59 -6.14 14.68 5.92
C LEU A 59 -5.76 14.18 4.52
N ILE A 60 -4.47 13.91 4.32
CA ILE A 60 -3.93 13.38 3.06
C ILE A 60 -3.71 11.88 3.19
N GLN A 61 -4.28 11.09 2.28
CA GLN A 61 -4.03 9.65 2.22
C GLN A 61 -2.64 9.39 1.63
N GLU A 62 -1.71 8.96 2.49
CA GLU A 62 -0.35 8.61 2.07
C GLU A 62 -0.30 7.14 1.63
N ARG A 63 -0.17 6.92 0.31
CA ARG A 63 -0.21 5.57 -0.29
C ARG A 63 0.91 4.67 0.24
N GLN A 64 2.11 5.21 0.45
CA GLN A 64 3.27 4.42 0.88
C GLN A 64 3.16 3.97 2.35
N LEU A 65 2.53 4.78 3.20
CA LEU A 65 2.33 4.50 4.62
C LEU A 65 0.98 3.82 4.91
N LYS A 66 0.12 3.68 3.89
CA LYS A 66 -1.22 3.08 3.97
C LYS A 66 -2.11 3.75 5.02
N ARG A 67 -1.94 5.07 5.24
CA ARG A 67 -2.65 5.83 6.29
C ARG A 67 -2.87 7.28 5.91
N ALA A 68 -3.89 7.88 6.51
CA ALA A 68 -4.11 9.32 6.43
C ALA A 68 -3.15 10.07 7.37
N LEU A 69 -2.52 11.12 6.86
CA LEU A 69 -1.61 11.98 7.59
C LEU A 69 -1.97 13.44 7.38
N ARG A 70 -1.84 14.23 8.46
CA ARG A 70 -1.92 15.69 8.38
C ARG A 70 -0.62 16.25 7.79
N PRO A 71 -0.61 17.24 6.90
CA PRO A 71 0.64 17.80 6.41
C PRO A 71 1.48 18.35 7.58
N LEU A 72 2.81 18.20 7.50
CA LEU A 72 3.71 18.73 8.52
C LEU A 72 4.24 20.08 8.06
N CYS A 73 3.98 21.12 8.85
CA CYS A 73 4.59 22.42 8.69
C CYS A 73 5.26 22.76 10.03
N ILE A 74 6.59 22.82 10.06
CA ILE A 74 7.36 23.23 11.24
C ILE A 74 8.46 24.17 10.74
N VAL A 75 8.46 25.41 11.24
CA VAL A 75 9.53 26.36 10.97
C VAL A 75 10.70 26.04 11.90
N VAL A 76 11.91 25.94 11.35
CA VAL A 76 13.12 25.59 12.12
C VAL A 76 13.98 26.84 12.26
N ARG A 77 14.06 27.39 13.48
CA ARG A 77 14.82 28.62 13.80
C ARG A 77 15.90 28.37 14.86
N ASP A 78 15.57 27.54 15.84
CA ASP A 78 16.38 27.27 17.02
C ASP A 78 16.54 25.76 17.26
N ARG A 79 17.35 25.40 18.27
CA ARG A 79 17.64 24.01 18.61
C ARG A 79 16.39 23.24 19.06
N GLU A 80 15.46 23.89 19.75
CA GLU A 80 14.22 23.26 20.22
C GLU A 80 13.28 22.98 19.04
N SER A 81 13.09 23.96 18.15
CA SER A 81 12.35 23.81 16.90
C SER A 81 12.96 22.72 16.00
N TRP A 82 14.28 22.63 15.96
CA TRP A 82 14.99 21.55 15.27
C TRP A 82 14.67 20.17 15.87
N LEU A 83 14.72 20.03 17.20
CA LEU A 83 14.41 18.77 17.88
C LEU A 83 12.95 18.36 17.68
N LYS A 84 12.04 19.34 17.68
CA LYS A 84 10.62 19.16 17.37
C LYS A 84 10.42 18.68 15.93
N ALA A 85 11.10 19.28 14.96
CA ALA A 85 11.07 18.87 13.56
C ALA A 85 11.61 17.45 13.38
N LYS A 86 12.77 17.12 13.97
CA LYS A 86 13.34 15.77 13.93
C LYS A 86 12.39 14.74 14.51
N ARG A 87 11.83 15.01 15.69
CA ARG A 87 10.86 14.12 16.34
C ARG A 87 9.66 13.91 15.42
N ALA A 88 9.08 15.00 14.91
CA ALA A 88 7.95 14.91 14.00
C ALA A 88 8.27 14.11 12.72
N LEU A 89 9.46 14.25 12.14
CA LEU A 89 9.88 13.49 10.96
C LEU A 89 10.00 11.99 11.27
N VAL A 90 10.79 11.62 12.28
CA VAL A 90 11.12 10.21 12.60
C VAL A 90 9.87 9.43 13.00
N PHE A 91 9.09 9.91 13.97
CA PHE A 91 7.93 9.19 14.51
C PHE A 91 6.76 9.08 13.51
N ARG A 92 6.82 9.82 12.38
CA ARG A 92 5.86 9.75 11.28
C ARG A 92 6.28 8.83 10.14
N THR A 93 7.40 8.12 10.26
CA THR A 93 7.87 7.21 9.20
C THR A 93 7.33 5.77 9.31
N GLN A 94 6.66 5.38 10.40
CA GLN A 94 6.16 4.02 10.56
C GLN A 94 5.11 3.64 9.49
N LYS A 95 5.35 2.52 8.79
CA LYS A 95 4.31 1.75 8.09
C LYS A 95 3.59 0.90 9.15
N GLY A 96 2.33 1.21 9.48
CA GLY A 96 1.67 0.64 10.65
C GLY A 96 0.34 -0.02 10.31
N LEU A 97 0.38 -1.31 10.02
CA LEU A 97 -0.84 -2.12 9.84
C LEU A 97 -0.82 -3.40 10.68
N HIS A 98 0.34 -4.04 10.82
CA HIS A 98 0.49 -5.35 11.46
C HIS A 98 0.70 -5.22 12.98
N LEU A 99 0.29 -6.23 13.75
CA LEU A 99 0.46 -6.27 15.21
C LEU A 99 1.93 -6.09 15.62
N THR A 100 2.83 -6.79 14.95
CA THR A 100 4.28 -6.75 15.25
C THR A 100 4.90 -5.39 14.93
N SER A 101 4.32 -4.63 13.98
CA SER A 101 4.74 -3.25 13.74
C SER A 101 4.46 -2.34 14.92
N TYR A 102 3.42 -2.60 15.73
CA TYR A 102 3.17 -1.82 16.96
C TYR A 102 4.16 -2.17 18.07
N LEU A 103 4.54 -3.45 18.18
CA LEU A 103 5.50 -3.92 19.17
C LEU A 103 6.92 -3.41 18.91
N ASN A 104 7.35 -3.43 17.65
CA ASN A 104 8.72 -3.03 17.27
C ASN A 104 8.88 -1.51 17.20
N LYS A 105 7.79 -0.78 16.91
CA LYS A 105 7.80 0.68 16.72
C LYS A 105 8.59 1.47 17.79
N PRO A 106 8.35 1.31 19.10
CA PRO A 106 9.05 2.11 20.10
C PRO A 106 10.57 1.91 20.08
N ILE A 107 11.02 0.70 19.79
CA ILE A 107 12.45 0.35 19.72
C ILE A 107 13.04 0.95 18.44
N GLU A 108 12.42 0.66 17.30
CA GLU A 108 12.86 1.14 15.99
C GLU A 108 12.88 2.67 15.93
N ASP A 109 11.85 3.36 16.40
CA ASP A 109 11.77 4.83 16.37
C ASP A 109 12.88 5.45 17.23
N ARG A 110 13.21 4.86 18.38
CA ARG A 110 14.29 5.32 19.24
C ARG A 110 15.65 5.13 18.56
N ILE A 111 15.89 3.96 17.96
CA ILE A 111 17.13 3.70 17.24
C ILE A 111 17.27 4.67 16.07
N VAL A 112 16.24 4.80 15.22
CA VAL A 112 16.21 5.72 14.07
C VAL A 112 16.44 7.15 14.53
N TYR A 113 15.84 7.59 15.63
CA TYR A 113 16.07 8.92 16.19
C TYR A 113 17.54 9.16 16.54
N HIS A 114 18.27 8.17 17.06
CA HIS A 114 19.70 8.34 17.37
C HIS A 114 20.62 8.24 16.15
N ILE A 115 20.26 7.41 15.16
CA ILE A 115 21.09 7.22 13.96
C ILE A 115 20.77 8.21 12.83
N SER A 116 19.63 8.92 12.88
CA SER A 116 19.18 9.79 11.77
C SER A 116 20.20 10.86 11.39
N GLU A 117 20.95 11.39 12.37
CA GLU A 117 21.97 12.42 12.18
C GLU A 117 23.32 11.86 11.66
N ARG A 118 23.54 10.55 11.79
CA ARG A 118 24.81 9.91 11.40
C ARG A 118 24.88 9.74 9.88
N ARG A 119 25.43 10.74 9.17
CA ARG A 119 25.54 10.74 7.69
C ARG A 119 26.30 9.54 7.11
N TRP A 120 27.28 9.00 7.83
CA TRP A 120 28.07 7.85 7.42
C TRP A 120 27.30 6.53 7.40
N LEU A 121 26.18 6.43 8.13
CA LEU A 121 25.32 5.25 8.11
C LEU A 121 24.23 5.43 7.05
N SER A 122 24.42 4.84 5.87
CA SER A 122 23.41 4.86 4.79
C SER A 122 22.33 3.79 5.04
N PRO A 123 21.09 3.98 4.56
CA PRO A 123 20.06 2.93 4.59
C PRO A 123 20.57 1.61 3.99
N ASN A 124 21.18 1.66 2.82
CA ASN A 124 21.72 0.48 2.14
C ASN A 124 22.80 -0.26 2.97
N ALA A 125 23.61 0.46 3.76
CA ALA A 125 24.59 -0.18 4.63
C ALA A 125 23.91 -0.96 5.77
N ILE A 126 22.78 -0.47 6.27
CA ILE A 126 21.95 -1.19 7.26
C ILE A 126 21.31 -2.42 6.60
N THR A 127 20.81 -2.29 5.38
CA THR A 127 20.24 -3.40 4.60
C THR A 127 21.26 -4.51 4.39
N VAL A 128 22.47 -4.19 3.89
CA VAL A 128 23.54 -5.17 3.69
C VAL A 128 23.95 -5.85 5.00
N LEU A 129 24.06 -5.08 6.09
CA LEU A 129 24.34 -5.66 7.41
C LEU A 129 23.21 -6.61 7.86
N GLY A 130 21.95 -6.21 7.64
CA GLY A 130 20.77 -7.01 7.90
C GLY A 130 20.79 -8.34 7.14
N ASP A 131 21.07 -8.31 5.83
CA ASP A 131 21.18 -9.49 4.98
C ASP A 131 22.29 -10.44 5.44
N VAL A 132 23.49 -9.91 5.72
CA VAL A 132 24.62 -10.72 6.22
C VAL A 132 24.25 -11.39 7.54
N MET A 133 23.63 -10.65 8.46
CA MET A 133 23.13 -11.22 9.71
C MET A 133 22.04 -12.26 9.45
N ALA A 134 21.12 -12.02 8.52
CA ALA A 134 20.04 -12.93 8.20
C ALA A 134 20.54 -14.30 7.73
N PHE A 135 21.47 -14.31 6.76
CA PHE A 135 22.04 -15.57 6.25
C PHE A 135 22.93 -16.27 7.28
N SER A 136 23.56 -15.53 8.20
CA SER A 136 24.37 -16.12 9.28
C SER A 136 23.56 -16.99 10.26
N LEU A 137 22.22 -16.86 10.30
CA LEU A 137 21.36 -17.65 11.19
C LEU A 137 21.02 -19.04 10.64
N VAL A 138 21.21 -19.27 9.34
CA VAL A 138 20.87 -20.52 8.67
C VAL A 138 21.56 -21.73 9.31
N PRO A 139 22.87 -21.71 9.58
CA PRO A 139 23.54 -22.83 10.26
C PRO A 139 22.99 -23.09 11.67
N LEU A 140 22.59 -22.05 12.42
CA LEU A 140 22.07 -22.22 13.78
C LEU A 140 20.74 -22.98 13.76
N PHE A 141 19.87 -22.69 12.78
CA PHE A 141 18.64 -23.45 12.60
C PHE A 141 18.92 -24.92 12.25
N VAL A 142 19.83 -25.18 11.31
CA VAL A 142 20.19 -26.55 10.90
C VAL A 142 20.80 -27.35 12.04
N MET A 143 21.63 -26.73 12.88
CA MET A 143 22.24 -27.36 14.06
C MET A 143 21.25 -27.60 15.22
N GLY A 144 20.00 -27.15 15.11
CA GLY A 144 18.98 -27.34 16.14
C GLY A 144 18.98 -26.31 17.26
N TYR A 145 19.73 -25.21 17.14
CA TYR A 145 19.68 -24.08 18.08
C TYR A 145 18.44 -23.20 17.84
N PHE A 146 17.25 -23.82 17.83
CA PHE A 146 16.01 -23.21 17.35
C PHE A 146 15.63 -21.93 18.11
N LEU A 147 15.71 -21.94 19.44
CA LEU A 147 15.35 -20.78 20.25
C LEU A 147 16.28 -19.60 19.97
N LEU A 148 17.59 -19.83 20.02
CA LEU A 148 18.61 -18.81 19.77
C LEU A 148 18.48 -18.25 18.35
N ALA A 149 18.38 -19.11 17.35
CA ALA A 149 18.21 -18.72 15.96
C ALA A 149 16.93 -17.89 15.76
N SER A 150 15.82 -18.28 16.38
CA SER A 150 14.53 -17.58 16.25
C SER A 150 14.54 -16.20 16.92
N VAL A 151 15.18 -16.09 18.10
CA VAL A 151 15.36 -14.79 18.77
C VAL A 151 16.24 -13.87 17.95
N LEU A 152 17.36 -14.37 17.41
CA LEU A 152 18.22 -13.59 16.52
C LEU A 152 17.49 -13.19 15.23
N ALA A 153 16.68 -14.08 14.65
CA ALA A 153 15.87 -13.79 13.46
C ALA A 153 14.87 -12.67 13.73
N TYR A 154 14.28 -12.64 14.92
CA TYR A 154 13.40 -11.55 15.34
C TYR A 154 14.16 -10.22 15.47
N VAL A 155 15.38 -10.23 16.03
CA VAL A 155 16.24 -9.05 16.11
C VAL A 155 16.63 -8.55 14.71
N VAL A 156 17.01 -9.45 13.80
CA VAL A 156 17.29 -9.10 12.39
C VAL A 156 16.05 -8.47 11.75
N GLY A 157 14.85 -9.00 12.02
CA GLY A 157 13.61 -8.41 11.54
C GLY A 157 13.31 -7.00 12.09
N ILE A 158 13.86 -6.62 13.25
CA ILE A 158 13.81 -5.24 13.76
C ILE A 158 14.81 -4.36 13.01
N ILE A 159 16.02 -4.86 12.73
CA ILE A 159 17.08 -4.15 11.99
C ILE A 159 16.61 -3.82 10.57
N ASP A 160 15.97 -4.79 9.90
CA ASP A 160 15.30 -4.65 8.61
C ASP A 160 14.15 -3.61 8.63
N GLY A 161 13.57 -3.31 9.79
CA GLY A 161 12.62 -2.20 9.93
C GLY A 161 13.29 -0.82 9.92
N LEU A 162 14.58 -0.74 10.27
CA LEU A 162 15.31 0.52 10.48
C LEU A 162 15.70 1.19 9.17
N ASP A 163 16.12 0.44 8.16
CA ASP A 163 16.62 0.98 6.89
C ASP A 163 15.53 1.79 6.15
N GLY A 164 14.32 1.25 6.05
CA GLY A 164 13.20 1.88 5.38
C GLY A 164 12.68 3.08 6.16
N LYS A 165 12.73 3.04 7.49
CA LYS A 165 12.43 4.21 8.34
C LYS A 165 13.47 5.30 8.16
N LEU A 166 14.75 4.93 8.15
CA LEU A 166 15.85 5.86 7.96
C LEU A 166 15.78 6.50 6.57
N ALA A 167 15.55 5.71 5.53
CA ALA A 167 15.34 6.16 4.16
C ALA A 167 14.20 7.19 4.07
N ARG A 168 13.02 6.88 4.65
CA ARG A 168 11.87 7.80 4.70
C ARG A 168 12.15 9.06 5.51
N SER A 169 12.87 8.94 6.64
CA SER A 169 13.19 10.09 7.48
C SER A 169 14.13 11.09 6.79
N ARG A 170 14.98 10.60 5.87
CA ARG A 170 15.94 11.39 5.11
C ARG A 170 15.48 11.77 3.70
N GLY A 171 14.33 11.26 3.25
CA GLY A 171 13.82 11.50 1.89
C GLY A 171 14.56 10.74 0.79
N PHE A 172 15.41 9.76 1.13
CA PHE A 172 16.09 8.92 0.14
C PHE A 172 15.17 7.77 -0.28
N LEU A 173 14.44 7.94 -1.37
CA LEU A 173 13.74 6.84 -2.04
C LEU A 173 14.54 6.47 -3.30
N THR A 174 15.27 5.36 -3.24
CA THR A 174 16.04 4.85 -4.38
C THR A 174 15.23 3.77 -5.09
N LYS A 175 15.36 3.68 -6.42
CA LYS A 175 14.76 2.57 -7.20
C LYS A 175 15.42 1.23 -6.89
N LEU A 176 16.69 1.25 -6.47
CA LEU A 176 17.44 0.06 -6.06
C LEU A 176 16.77 -0.64 -4.87
N GLY A 177 16.15 0.11 -3.95
CA GLY A 177 15.44 -0.49 -2.81
C GLY A 177 14.26 -1.41 -3.16
N HIS A 178 13.84 -1.46 -4.43
CA HIS A 178 12.88 -2.46 -4.88
C HIS A 178 13.47 -3.88 -4.95
N ILE A 179 14.77 -4.03 -5.22
CA ILE A 179 15.43 -5.34 -5.23
C ILE A 179 15.70 -5.86 -3.82
N GLU A 180 15.83 -4.96 -2.83
CA GLU A 180 16.00 -5.30 -1.42
C GLU A 180 14.81 -6.15 -0.94
N HIS A 181 13.58 -5.82 -1.36
CA HIS A 181 12.40 -6.65 -1.08
C HIS A 181 12.49 -8.09 -1.63
N SER A 182 13.29 -8.33 -2.66
CA SER A 182 13.53 -9.69 -3.17
C SER A 182 14.51 -10.46 -2.28
N PHE A 183 15.53 -9.79 -1.73
CA PHE A 183 16.43 -10.38 -0.74
C PHE A 183 15.70 -10.67 0.58
N ASP A 184 14.79 -9.78 1.00
CA ASP A 184 13.89 -10.01 2.14
C ASP A 184 13.15 -11.34 2.01
N MET A 185 12.57 -11.55 0.83
CA MET A 185 11.87 -12.80 0.54
C MET A 185 12.83 -14.00 0.57
N LEU A 186 14.04 -13.86 0.00
CA LEU A 186 14.99 -14.97 -0.07
C LEU A 186 15.46 -15.42 1.32
N PHE A 187 15.91 -14.51 2.18
CA PHE A 187 16.38 -14.91 3.51
C PHE A 187 15.23 -15.44 4.38
N GLU A 188 14.02 -14.90 4.25
CA GLU A 188 12.84 -15.39 4.95
C GLU A 188 12.55 -16.86 4.62
N GLN A 189 12.49 -17.21 3.33
CA GLN A 189 12.29 -18.59 2.91
C GLN A 189 13.45 -19.49 3.36
N THR A 190 14.67 -18.95 3.38
CA THR A 190 15.85 -19.69 3.84
C THR A 190 15.77 -20.00 5.34
N TRP A 191 15.25 -19.09 6.18
CA TRP A 191 15.00 -19.35 7.60
C TRP A 191 13.98 -20.47 7.80
N TYR A 192 12.87 -20.42 7.07
CA TYR A 192 11.84 -21.45 7.20
C TYR A 192 12.35 -22.82 6.74
N LEU A 193 13.06 -22.87 5.60
CA LEU A 193 13.64 -24.09 5.09
C LEU A 193 14.68 -24.66 6.06
N SER A 194 15.57 -23.82 6.59
CA SER A 194 16.59 -24.26 7.55
C SER A 194 15.99 -24.70 8.89
N PHE A 195 14.92 -24.06 9.35
CA PHE A 195 14.16 -24.50 10.52
C PHE A 195 13.54 -25.90 10.30
N VAL A 196 12.92 -26.13 9.14
CA VAL A 196 12.36 -27.45 8.76
C VAL A 196 13.44 -28.52 8.67
N ILE A 197 14.57 -28.21 8.02
CA ILE A 197 15.72 -29.13 7.92
C ILE A 197 16.26 -29.45 9.31
N GLY A 198 16.46 -28.44 10.16
CA GLY A 198 16.90 -28.63 11.54
C GLY A 198 15.94 -29.52 12.34
N LEU A 199 14.63 -29.31 12.21
CA LEU A 199 13.61 -30.17 12.83
C LEU A 199 13.69 -31.61 12.33
N TYR A 200 13.87 -31.80 11.03
CA TYR A 200 14.03 -33.13 10.44
C TYR A 200 15.29 -33.84 10.96
N LEU A 201 16.43 -33.14 11.02
CA LEU A 201 17.69 -33.70 11.54
C LEU A 201 17.61 -34.03 13.03
N ALA A 202 16.88 -33.23 13.81
CA ALA A 202 16.71 -33.45 15.25
C ALA A 202 15.73 -34.58 15.58
N LEU A 203 14.67 -34.76 14.78
CA LEU A 203 13.57 -35.70 15.09
C LEU A 203 13.59 -36.97 14.23
N GLY A 204 14.24 -36.96 13.07
CA GLY A 204 14.29 -38.09 12.13
C GLY A 204 12.97 -38.40 11.41
N THR A 205 11.96 -37.54 11.51
CA THR A 205 10.61 -37.82 11.04
C THR A 205 10.40 -37.46 9.57
N TRP A 206 10.10 -38.45 8.73
CA TRP A 206 10.03 -38.31 7.27
C TRP A 206 9.01 -37.29 6.74
N TRP A 207 7.91 -37.03 7.45
CA TRP A 207 6.87 -36.11 7.00
C TRP A 207 7.19 -34.64 7.29
N ILE A 208 8.19 -34.33 8.13
CA ILE A 208 8.54 -32.95 8.48
C ILE A 208 8.93 -32.12 7.24
N PRO A 209 9.81 -32.60 6.34
CA PRO A 209 10.11 -31.89 5.09
C PRO A 209 8.88 -31.68 4.21
N LEU A 210 7.92 -32.63 4.18
CA LEU A 210 6.69 -32.49 3.40
C LEU A 210 5.78 -31.40 3.97
N LEU A 211 5.61 -31.36 5.28
CA LEU A 211 4.85 -30.30 5.95
C LEU A 211 5.51 -28.94 5.76
N GLY A 212 6.85 -28.88 5.86
CA GLY A 212 7.63 -27.69 5.57
C GLY A 212 7.48 -27.22 4.13
N ALA A 213 7.54 -28.12 3.15
CA ALA A 213 7.31 -27.80 1.75
C ALA A 213 5.89 -27.27 1.51
N ALA A 214 4.87 -27.90 2.11
CA ALA A 214 3.49 -27.43 2.05
C ALA A 214 3.35 -26.01 2.62
N PHE A 215 3.99 -25.72 3.75
CA PHE A 215 4.05 -24.38 4.32
C PHE A 215 4.73 -23.37 3.38
N LEU A 216 5.90 -23.68 2.82
CA LEU A 216 6.63 -22.80 1.89
C LEU A 216 5.78 -22.50 0.64
N VAL A 217 5.08 -23.50 0.10
CA VAL A 217 4.15 -23.33 -1.02
C VAL A 217 3.00 -22.40 -0.65
N LEU A 218 2.39 -22.60 0.53
CA LEU A 218 1.30 -21.75 0.99
C LEU A 218 1.75 -20.30 1.22
N ASP A 219 2.87 -20.08 1.89
CA ASP A 219 3.43 -18.74 2.12
C ASP A 219 3.83 -18.05 0.80
N GLY A 220 4.49 -18.78 -0.11
CA GLY A 220 4.80 -18.30 -1.45
C GLY A 220 3.55 -17.93 -2.25
N PHE A 221 2.50 -18.74 -2.17
CA PHE A 221 1.22 -18.48 -2.83
C PHE A 221 0.50 -17.27 -2.24
N VAL A 222 0.47 -17.11 -0.92
CA VAL A 222 -0.06 -15.91 -0.23
C VAL A 222 0.62 -14.65 -0.77
N ARG A 223 1.95 -14.66 -0.88
CA ARG A 223 2.72 -13.52 -1.42
C ARG A 223 2.40 -13.27 -2.88
N HIS A 224 2.29 -14.32 -3.69
CA HIS A 224 1.95 -14.19 -5.10
C HIS A 224 0.56 -13.54 -5.29
N VAL A 225 -0.46 -14.01 -4.58
CA VAL A 225 -1.81 -13.42 -4.61
C VAL A 225 -1.77 -11.94 -4.20
N TYR A 226 -1.03 -11.62 -3.13
CA TYR A 226 -0.88 -10.24 -2.68
C TYR A 226 -0.19 -9.34 -3.71
N MET A 227 0.90 -9.80 -4.34
CA MET A 227 1.62 -9.04 -5.36
C MET A 227 0.79 -8.87 -6.63
N GLN A 228 0.21 -9.96 -7.15
CA GLN A 228 -0.63 -9.91 -8.35
C GLN A 228 -1.84 -8.99 -8.18
N PHE A 229 -2.47 -9.00 -7.00
CA PHE A 229 -3.56 -8.09 -6.70
C PHE A 229 -3.09 -6.63 -6.74
N LYS A 230 -1.95 -6.33 -6.10
CA LYS A 230 -1.39 -4.97 -6.07
C LYS A 230 -1.04 -4.49 -7.48
N ASP A 231 -0.44 -5.34 -8.31
CA ASP A 231 -0.01 -4.98 -9.66
C ASP A 231 -1.22 -4.78 -10.59
N THR A 232 -2.26 -5.60 -10.45
CA THR A 232 -3.50 -5.47 -11.23
C THR A 232 -4.36 -4.27 -10.78
N MET A 233 -4.56 -4.08 -9.47
CA MET A 233 -5.49 -3.09 -8.92
C MET A 233 -4.83 -1.75 -8.56
N GLY A 234 -3.49 -1.66 -8.62
CA GLY A 234 -2.72 -0.47 -8.22
C GLY A 234 -2.74 -0.15 -6.72
N VAL A 235 -3.44 -0.95 -5.91
CA VAL A 235 -3.60 -0.78 -4.46
C VAL A 235 -3.35 -2.11 -3.76
N ALA A 236 -2.64 -2.08 -2.62
CA ALA A 236 -2.34 -3.29 -1.87
C ALA A 236 -3.61 -3.92 -1.25
N LEU A 237 -3.79 -5.23 -1.41
CA LEU A 237 -4.95 -5.98 -0.90
C LEU A 237 -5.22 -5.72 0.59
N THR A 238 -4.16 -5.75 1.40
CA THR A 238 -4.18 -5.45 2.85
C THR A 238 -4.78 -4.08 3.23
N ALA A 239 -4.88 -3.14 2.29
CA ALA A 239 -5.37 -1.79 2.54
C ALA A 239 -6.61 -1.45 1.68
N TYR A 240 -7.19 -2.42 0.99
CA TYR A 240 -8.28 -2.21 0.05
C TYR A 240 -9.63 -1.99 0.76
N SER A 241 -9.94 -2.77 1.80
CA SER A 241 -11.12 -2.55 2.66
C SER A 241 -10.77 -2.57 4.15
N ASP A 242 -11.72 -2.16 4.99
CA ASP A 242 -11.57 -2.21 6.45
C ASP A 242 -11.41 -3.63 7.00
N LEU A 243 -12.09 -4.61 6.39
CA LEU A 243 -11.93 -6.02 6.75
C LEU A 243 -10.55 -6.53 6.37
N ASP A 244 -10.04 -6.16 5.19
CA ASP A 244 -8.69 -6.57 4.77
C ASP A 244 -7.62 -5.95 5.68
N ARG A 245 -7.86 -4.71 6.09
CA ARG A 245 -7.02 -3.97 7.02
C ARG A 245 -7.01 -4.59 8.42
N ALA A 246 -8.16 -5.07 8.88
CA ALA A 246 -8.28 -5.75 10.16
C ALA A 246 -7.57 -7.11 10.12
N PHE A 247 -7.78 -7.90 9.08
CA PHE A 247 -7.14 -9.21 8.93
C PHE A 247 -5.62 -9.08 8.76
N ALA A 248 -5.15 -8.07 8.02
CA ALA A 248 -3.73 -7.77 7.90
C ALA A 248 -3.05 -7.42 9.23
N ARG A 249 -3.77 -7.27 10.35
CA ARG A 249 -3.11 -7.15 11.67
C ARG A 249 -2.50 -8.48 12.11
N VAL A 250 -3.11 -9.58 11.69
CA VAL A 250 -2.84 -10.93 12.16
C VAL A 250 -2.48 -11.86 11.02
N ASP A 251 -2.29 -11.40 9.79
CA ASP A 251 -2.00 -12.26 8.64
C ASP A 251 -0.69 -13.04 8.80
N GLY A 252 -0.62 -14.19 8.14
CA GLY A 252 0.57 -15.03 8.05
C GLY A 252 1.72 -14.27 7.39
N ARG A 253 2.76 -13.97 8.18
CA ARG A 253 3.97 -13.24 7.76
C ARG A 253 5.16 -13.61 8.61
N ARG A 254 6.36 -13.20 8.15
CA ARG A 254 7.65 -13.39 8.85
C ARG A 254 7.58 -13.23 10.35
N ASN A 255 7.23 -12.04 10.83
CA ASN A 255 7.28 -11.79 12.27
C ASN A 255 6.32 -12.71 13.05
N MET A 256 5.18 -13.11 12.47
CA MET A 256 4.26 -14.03 13.12
C MET A 256 4.81 -15.45 13.17
N TYR A 257 5.41 -15.92 12.06
CA TYR A 257 6.05 -17.23 12.00
C TYR A 257 7.26 -17.32 12.92
N VAL A 258 8.10 -16.28 12.97
CA VAL A 258 9.21 -16.19 13.92
C VAL A 258 8.72 -16.22 15.37
N LEU A 259 7.61 -15.57 15.69
CA LEU A 259 7.02 -15.66 17.03
C LEU A 259 6.59 -17.10 17.38
N TYR A 260 5.99 -17.84 16.45
CA TYR A 260 5.69 -19.25 16.68
C TYR A 260 6.96 -20.07 16.91
N MET A 261 8.03 -19.82 16.14
CA MET A 261 9.31 -20.48 16.33
C MET A 261 9.91 -20.16 17.71
N ILE A 262 9.90 -18.90 18.16
CA ILE A 262 10.37 -18.51 19.50
C ILE A 262 9.58 -19.22 20.58
N VAL A 263 8.25 -19.08 20.58
CA VAL A 263 7.38 -19.61 21.65
C VAL A 263 7.51 -21.13 21.74
N SER A 264 7.43 -21.83 20.61
CA SER A 264 7.46 -23.29 20.60
C SER A 264 8.85 -23.83 20.97
N SER A 265 9.92 -23.16 20.53
CA SER A 265 11.29 -23.52 20.92
C SER A 265 11.57 -23.24 22.40
N ALA A 266 11.02 -22.14 22.95
CA ALA A 266 11.15 -21.82 24.38
C ALA A 266 10.43 -22.83 25.27
N LEU A 267 9.32 -23.40 24.78
CA LEU A 267 8.59 -24.49 25.45
C LEU A 267 9.23 -25.88 25.23
N GLY A 268 10.37 -25.96 24.54
CA GLY A 268 11.05 -27.22 24.25
C GLY A 268 10.37 -28.09 23.19
N VAL A 269 9.36 -27.56 22.49
CA VAL A 269 8.54 -28.28 21.52
C VAL A 269 8.51 -27.57 20.15
N PRO A 270 9.67 -27.35 19.50
CA PRO A 270 9.78 -26.52 18.29
C PRO A 270 8.93 -27.00 17.11
N LEU A 271 8.57 -28.29 17.06
CA LEU A 271 7.70 -28.87 16.04
C LEU A 271 6.32 -28.18 15.96
N TYR A 272 5.77 -27.71 17.09
CA TYR A 272 4.47 -27.02 17.12
C TYR A 272 4.51 -25.69 16.35
N ALA A 273 5.68 -25.07 16.21
CA ALA A 273 5.82 -23.88 15.38
C ALA A 273 5.47 -24.20 13.93
N LEU A 274 5.94 -25.33 13.40
CA LEU A 274 5.70 -25.73 12.01
C LEU A 274 4.20 -25.97 11.75
N PHE A 275 3.50 -26.62 12.69
CA PHE A 275 2.05 -26.78 12.62
C PHE A 275 1.32 -25.44 12.63
N ALA A 276 1.67 -24.55 13.57
CA ALA A 276 1.07 -23.22 13.67
C ALA A 276 1.33 -22.37 12.41
N MET A 277 2.55 -22.40 11.89
CA MET A 277 2.95 -21.74 10.65
C MET A 277 2.13 -22.23 9.45
N CYS A 278 2.03 -23.54 9.26
CA CYS A 278 1.27 -24.14 8.16
C CYS A 278 -0.23 -23.82 8.25
N ALA A 279 -0.84 -23.99 9.43
CA ALA A 279 -2.25 -23.66 9.64
C ALA A 279 -2.53 -22.18 9.38
N HIS A 280 -1.66 -21.29 9.86
CA HIS A 280 -1.82 -19.86 9.68
C HIS A 280 -1.59 -19.42 8.22
N ALA A 281 -0.59 -19.99 7.53
CA ALA A 281 -0.40 -19.77 6.09
C ALA A 281 -1.63 -20.19 5.28
N PHE A 282 -2.23 -21.35 5.61
CA PHE A 282 -3.45 -21.83 4.96
C PHE A 282 -4.64 -20.89 5.17
N ILE A 283 -4.90 -20.47 6.41
CA ILE A 283 -5.98 -19.52 6.72
C ILE A 283 -5.78 -18.20 5.98
N THR A 284 -4.54 -17.71 5.92
CA THR A 284 -4.18 -16.48 5.20
C THR A 284 -4.38 -16.63 3.70
N ALA A 285 -3.98 -17.76 3.11
CA ALA A 285 -4.18 -18.05 1.70
C ALA A 285 -5.66 -18.06 1.34
N LEU A 286 -6.47 -18.79 2.11
CA LEU A 286 -7.91 -18.87 1.89
C LEU A 286 -8.56 -17.49 1.95
N PHE A 287 -8.23 -16.71 3.00
CA PHE A 287 -8.76 -15.37 3.17
C PHE A 287 -8.37 -14.46 1.98
N TYR A 288 -7.10 -14.39 1.61
CA TYR A 288 -6.67 -13.50 0.52
C TYR A 288 -7.16 -13.91 -0.86
N VAL A 289 -7.27 -15.20 -1.16
CA VAL A 289 -7.87 -15.65 -2.43
C VAL A 289 -9.34 -15.21 -2.52
N ILE A 290 -10.13 -15.48 -1.49
CA ILE A 290 -11.56 -15.10 -1.48
C ILE A 290 -11.70 -13.59 -1.64
N ARG A 291 -10.89 -12.81 -0.91
CA ARG A 291 -10.94 -11.35 -0.95
C ARG A 291 -10.47 -10.79 -2.28
N ALA A 292 -9.39 -11.32 -2.85
CA ALA A 292 -8.89 -10.91 -4.16
C ALA A 292 -9.92 -11.16 -5.27
N ILE A 293 -10.49 -12.37 -5.33
CA ILE A 293 -11.52 -12.73 -6.32
C ILE A 293 -12.72 -11.79 -6.20
N LYS A 294 -13.23 -11.59 -4.98
CA LYS A 294 -14.38 -10.72 -4.75
C LYS A 294 -14.12 -9.30 -5.26
N HIS A 295 -13.01 -8.69 -4.88
CA HIS A 295 -12.69 -7.31 -5.24
C HIS A 295 -12.41 -7.12 -6.73
N MET A 296 -11.69 -8.06 -7.35
CA MET A 296 -11.42 -7.99 -8.79
C MET A 296 -12.70 -8.19 -9.59
N HIS A 297 -13.58 -9.11 -9.17
CA HIS A 297 -14.88 -9.31 -9.81
C HIS A 297 -15.80 -8.08 -9.67
N GLU A 298 -15.79 -7.41 -8.52
CA GLU A 298 -16.50 -6.13 -8.31
C GLU A 298 -15.94 -5.03 -9.23
N ALA A 299 -14.62 -4.98 -9.43
CA ALA A 299 -13.98 -4.05 -10.36
C ALA A 299 -14.33 -4.34 -11.82
N ASP A 300 -14.35 -5.61 -12.23
CA ASP A 300 -14.77 -6.04 -13.58
C ASP A 300 -16.23 -5.73 -13.86
N ARG A 301 -17.08 -5.82 -12.82
CA ARG A 301 -18.48 -5.40 -12.91
C ARG A 301 -18.59 -3.90 -13.10
N ALA A 302 -17.84 -3.12 -12.32
CA ALA A 302 -17.86 -1.67 -12.37
C ALA A 302 -17.29 -1.10 -13.69
N SER A 303 -16.32 -1.79 -14.31
CA SER A 303 -15.77 -1.42 -15.61
C SER A 303 -16.68 -1.75 -16.80
N GLY A 304 -17.75 -2.53 -16.58
CA GLY A 304 -18.66 -2.99 -17.63
C GLY A 304 -18.13 -4.16 -18.46
N VAL A 305 -16.92 -4.66 -18.16
CA VAL A 305 -16.30 -5.80 -18.87
C VAL A 305 -17.18 -7.04 -18.78
N LEU A 306 -17.79 -7.32 -17.63
CA LEU A 306 -18.69 -8.47 -17.49
C LEU A 306 -19.94 -8.36 -18.38
N ALA A 307 -20.50 -7.15 -18.50
CA ALA A 307 -21.64 -6.91 -19.39
C ALA A 307 -21.25 -7.06 -20.87
N TRP A 308 -20.04 -6.60 -21.22
CA TRP A 308 -19.48 -6.79 -22.56
C TRP A 308 -19.27 -8.28 -22.89
N ILE A 309 -18.72 -9.07 -21.96
CA ILE A 309 -18.55 -10.52 -22.12
C ILE A 309 -19.90 -11.22 -22.31
N ASP A 310 -20.92 -10.89 -21.51
CA ASP A 310 -22.26 -11.46 -21.66
C ASP A 310 -22.86 -11.12 -23.03
N MET A 311 -22.76 -9.86 -23.46
CA MET A 311 -23.20 -9.42 -24.79
C MET A 311 -22.47 -10.17 -25.92
N ALA A 312 -21.14 -10.30 -25.83
CA ALA A 312 -20.33 -11.01 -26.81
C ALA A 312 -20.65 -12.50 -26.86
N SER A 313 -20.96 -13.12 -25.72
CA SER A 313 -21.34 -14.55 -25.65
C SER A 313 -22.69 -14.84 -26.34
N ARG A 314 -23.59 -13.85 -26.34
CA ARG A 314 -24.90 -13.90 -27.00
C ARG A 314 -24.86 -13.48 -28.48
N ALA A 315 -23.72 -12.97 -28.94
CA ALA A 315 -23.58 -12.56 -30.33
C ALA A 315 -23.80 -13.76 -31.28
N PRO A 316 -24.61 -13.60 -32.34
CA PRO A 316 -24.88 -14.68 -33.27
C PRO A 316 -23.59 -15.13 -33.96
N ARG A 317 -23.32 -16.44 -33.95
CA ARG A 317 -22.17 -17.01 -34.66
C ARG A 317 -22.31 -16.75 -36.16
N LEU A 318 -21.22 -16.32 -36.81
CA LEU A 318 -21.14 -15.95 -38.24
C LEU A 318 -21.86 -16.92 -39.21
N GLY A 319 -21.79 -18.23 -38.97
CA GLY A 319 -22.49 -19.23 -39.79
C GLY A 319 -24.01 -19.12 -39.78
N LYS A 320 -24.62 -18.71 -38.65
CA LYS A 320 -26.07 -18.51 -38.54
C LYS A 320 -26.55 -17.21 -39.19
N LEU A 321 -25.68 -16.19 -39.27
CA LEU A 321 -25.99 -14.93 -39.97
C LEU A 321 -26.03 -15.15 -41.49
N ARG A 322 -25.04 -15.85 -42.06
CA ARG A 322 -25.01 -16.19 -43.49
C ARG A 322 -26.22 -17.04 -43.94
N ALA A 323 -26.67 -17.98 -43.09
CA ALA A 323 -27.86 -18.78 -43.36
C ALA A 323 -29.17 -17.96 -43.31
N ARG A 324 -29.25 -16.95 -42.44
CA ARG A 324 -30.39 -16.03 -42.37
C ARG A 324 -30.46 -15.08 -43.58
N GLU A 325 -29.32 -14.56 -44.03
CA GLU A 325 -29.25 -13.74 -45.25
C GLU A 325 -29.63 -14.55 -46.50
N ALA A 326 -29.16 -15.80 -46.61
CA ALA A 326 -29.52 -16.70 -47.71
C ALA A 326 -31.00 -17.17 -47.67
N GLY A 327 -31.62 -17.20 -46.49
CA GLY A 327 -33.05 -17.48 -46.33
C GLY A 327 -33.94 -16.28 -46.64
N ALA A 328 -33.53 -15.07 -46.27
CA ALA A 328 -34.26 -13.83 -46.53
C ALA A 328 -34.26 -13.44 -48.02
N SER A 329 -33.21 -13.79 -48.78
CA SER A 329 -33.17 -13.55 -50.22
C SER A 329 -34.12 -14.47 -51.03
N ARG A 330 -34.73 -15.49 -50.42
CA ARG A 330 -35.64 -16.44 -51.08
C ARG A 330 -37.13 -16.10 -50.92
N SER A 331 -37.49 -15.10 -50.12
CA SER A 331 -38.88 -14.62 -50.01
C SER A 331 -39.08 -13.33 -50.82
N SER A 332 -39.49 -13.47 -52.08
CA SER A 332 -39.87 -12.37 -52.99
C SER A 332 -41.25 -11.79 -52.64
N PRO A 333 -41.55 -10.50 -52.90
CA PRO A 333 -42.79 -9.85 -52.49
C PRO A 333 -43.98 -10.26 -53.36
N ARG A 334 -45.11 -10.59 -52.73
CA ARG A 334 -46.43 -10.72 -53.40
C ARG A 334 -46.82 -9.38 -54.05
N ALA A 335 -47.18 -9.45 -55.32
CA ALA A 335 -47.55 -8.33 -56.19
C ALA A 335 -48.69 -7.46 -55.62
N LEU A 336 -48.48 -6.14 -55.64
CA LEU A 336 -49.47 -5.09 -55.41
C LEU A 336 -50.30 -4.87 -56.70
N GLY A 337 -51.63 -4.93 -56.58
CA GLY A 337 -52.57 -4.46 -57.60
C GLY A 337 -52.69 -2.92 -57.63
N PRO A 338 -53.16 -2.31 -58.73
CA PRO A 338 -52.91 -0.90 -59.02
C PRO A 338 -53.94 0.08 -58.44
N CYS A 339 -53.40 1.20 -57.95
CA CYS A 339 -53.86 2.60 -57.93
C CYS A 339 -55.35 2.95 -57.89
N GLY A 340 -55.73 3.65 -56.81
CA GLY A 340 -56.82 4.63 -56.78
C GLY A 340 -56.31 5.94 -56.16
N ALA A 341 -56.48 7.05 -56.87
CA ALA A 341 -55.95 8.39 -56.57
C ALA A 341 -56.85 9.24 -55.68
N SER A 342 -56.26 10.17 -54.90
CA SER A 342 -56.77 11.52 -54.55
C SER A 342 -55.88 12.08 -53.42
N SER A 343 -55.00 13.05 -53.68
CA SER A 343 -55.22 14.52 -53.60
C SER A 343 -55.73 15.02 -52.24
N HIS A 344 -54.84 15.61 -51.43
CA HIS A 344 -54.86 17.06 -51.16
C HIS A 344 -53.76 17.50 -50.20
N ALA A 345 -53.22 18.67 -50.50
CA ALA A 345 -52.28 19.46 -49.72
C ALA A 345 -52.87 19.95 -48.39
N SER A 346 -52.04 20.20 -47.37
CA SER A 346 -51.77 21.56 -46.87
C SER A 346 -51.00 21.59 -45.54
N SER A 347 -49.95 22.41 -45.56
CA SER A 347 -49.52 23.38 -44.55
C SER A 347 -49.11 22.97 -43.13
N CYS A 348 -47.88 23.42 -42.82
CA CYS A 348 -47.51 24.22 -41.66
C CYS A 348 -47.37 23.56 -40.28
N GLY A 349 -46.15 23.74 -39.72
CA GLY A 349 -46.04 24.30 -38.39
C GLY A 349 -45.11 23.57 -37.43
N GLY A 350 -43.84 23.98 -37.42
CA GLY A 350 -43.26 24.63 -36.23
C GLY A 350 -42.81 23.79 -35.03
N SER A 351 -41.57 24.07 -34.62
CA SER A 351 -40.94 23.85 -33.31
C SER A 351 -40.55 22.39 -32.99
N GLY A 352 -39.36 22.07 -32.51
CA GLY A 352 -38.37 22.84 -31.76
C GLY A 352 -38.38 22.40 -30.29
N ARG A 353 -37.18 22.10 -29.76
CA ARG A 353 -36.83 21.60 -28.40
C ARG A 353 -36.76 20.06 -28.33
N ARG A 354 -35.77 19.45 -27.68
CA ARG A 354 -34.60 19.89 -26.93
C ARG A 354 -33.67 18.69 -26.81
#